data_AF-A0A6A5TYV2-F1
#
_entry.id   AF-A0A6A5TYV2-F1
#
_cell.length_a   1.000
_cell.length_b   1.000
_cell.length_c   1.000
_cell.angle_alpha   90.00
_cell.angle_beta   90.00
_cell.angle_gamma   90.00
#
_symmetry.space_group_name_H-M   'P 1'
#
loop_
_entity.id
_entity.type
_entity.pdbx_description
1 polymer ?
#
loop_
_entity_poly.entity_id
_entity_poly.type
_entity_poly.pdbx_seq_one_letter_code
_entity_poly.pdbx_strand_id
1 'polypeptide(L)'
;MPQSATKHDVKNALQNPFADDLLATQPWRYDRDSIEDVQTEQDLLVRVIIGKVVTVVEEIDAVLAAIPVESVGLREFNDEMWMEAAIEELKKKEAVKGLVTWKAMKGVAVDYVEMKKRIGRWDTEWEGEKRVPMLDLMTGEEVVG
;
A
#
# COMPACT_ATOMS: atom_id res chain seq x y z
N MET A 1 -8.83 2.90 19.35
CA MET A 1 -9.27 4.15 18.69
C MET A 1 -9.15 3.93 17.20
N PRO A 2 -10.05 4.51 16.38
CA PRO A 2 -9.94 4.41 14.92
C PRO A 2 -8.59 4.96 14.48
N GLN A 3 -7.94 4.25 13.56
CA GLN A 3 -6.65 4.64 13.02
C GLN A 3 -6.86 5.10 11.59
N SER A 4 -7.16 6.39 11.42
CA SER A 4 -7.35 7.00 10.12
C SER A 4 -6.04 7.10 9.34
N ALA A 5 -6.10 6.91 8.02
CA ALA A 5 -4.95 7.04 7.14
C ALA A 5 -5.38 7.55 5.76
N THR A 6 -4.44 8.16 5.02
CA THR A 6 -4.61 8.38 3.57
C THR A 6 -3.99 7.19 2.85
N LYS A 7 -4.77 6.53 1.99
CA LYS A 7 -4.32 5.46 1.10
C LYS A 7 -4.05 6.05 -0.27
N HIS A 8 -2.90 5.69 -0.81
CA HIS A 8 -2.51 5.97 -2.18
C HIS A 8 -2.33 4.64 -2.87
N ASP A 9 -3.02 4.44 -3.98
CA ASP A 9 -2.89 3.20 -4.75
C ASP A 9 -3.04 3.45 -6.23
N VAL A 10 -2.65 2.44 -7.00
CA VAL A 10 -2.82 2.42 -8.44
C VAL A 10 -3.61 1.18 -8.79
N LYS A 11 -4.80 1.37 -9.35
CA LYS A 11 -5.75 0.30 -9.62
C LYS A 11 -5.97 0.17 -11.12
N ASN A 12 -6.12 -1.07 -11.59
CA ASN A 12 -6.65 -1.37 -12.91
C ASN A 12 -8.10 -1.82 -12.78
N ALA A 13 -9.04 -0.91 -13.07
CA ALA A 13 -10.46 -1.19 -12.96
C ALA A 13 -11.13 -1.21 -14.33
N LEU A 14 -12.00 -2.22 -14.54
CA LEU A 14 -12.89 -2.27 -15.71
C LEU A 14 -13.77 -1.03 -15.74
N GLN A 15 -13.69 -0.32 -16.85
CA GLN A 15 -14.61 0.76 -17.16
C GLN A 15 -15.45 0.36 -18.35
N ASN A 16 -16.76 0.49 -18.19
CA ASN A 16 -17.66 0.55 -19.32
C ASN A 16 -18.05 2.03 -19.54
N PRO A 17 -17.27 2.79 -20.33
CA PRO A 17 -17.49 4.22 -20.47
C PRO A 17 -18.82 4.56 -21.16
N PHE A 18 -19.46 3.61 -21.85
CA PHE A 18 -20.75 3.80 -22.51
C PHE A 18 -21.60 2.52 -22.40
N ALA A 19 -22.86 2.66 -21.96
CA ALA A 19 -23.77 1.53 -21.76
C ALA A 19 -24.05 0.68 -23.03
N ASP A 20 -23.66 1.18 -24.22
CA ASP A 20 -23.90 0.56 -25.53
C ASP A 20 -22.61 0.16 -26.30
N ASP A 21 -21.41 0.34 -25.74
CA ASP A 21 -20.16 0.05 -26.44
C ASP A 21 -19.48 -1.22 -25.89
N LEU A 22 -19.12 -2.17 -26.77
CA LEU A 22 -18.55 -3.48 -26.42
C LEU A 22 -17.06 -3.44 -26.05
N LEU A 23 -16.48 -2.24 -25.97
CA LEU A 23 -15.06 -2.02 -25.71
C LEU A 23 -14.84 -1.55 -24.27
N ALA A 24 -15.03 -2.46 -23.31
CA ALA A 24 -14.59 -2.24 -21.95
C ALA A 24 -13.07 -1.99 -21.93
N THR A 25 -12.65 -0.90 -21.28
CA THR A 25 -11.23 -0.57 -21.12
C THR A 25 -10.82 -0.71 -19.66
N GLN A 26 -9.53 -0.99 -19.44
CA GLN A 26 -8.95 -1.28 -18.14
C GLN A 26 -7.67 -0.43 -17.96
N PRO A 27 -7.80 0.92 -17.88
CA PRO A 27 -6.65 1.77 -17.67
C PRO A 27 -6.21 1.73 -16.20
N TRP A 28 -4.90 1.71 -15.97
CA TRP A 28 -4.33 1.99 -14.65
C TRP A 28 -4.61 3.44 -14.25
N ARG A 29 -4.98 3.65 -13.00
CA ARG A 29 -5.26 4.97 -12.43
C ARG A 29 -4.73 5.07 -11.02
N TYR A 30 -4.19 6.24 -10.70
CA TYR A 30 -3.87 6.62 -9.33
C TYR A 30 -5.13 7.09 -8.63
N ASP A 31 -5.40 6.52 -7.45
CA ASP A 31 -6.44 6.97 -6.54
C ASP A 31 -5.81 7.39 -5.21
N ARG A 32 -6.51 8.30 -4.54
CA ARG A 32 -6.21 8.75 -3.18
C ARG A 32 -7.48 8.70 -2.36
N ASP A 33 -7.49 7.84 -1.36
CA ASP A 33 -8.66 7.58 -0.52
C ASP A 33 -8.36 7.92 0.94
N SER A 34 -9.33 8.54 1.63
CA SER A 34 -9.28 8.72 3.07
C SER A 34 -9.92 7.51 3.75
N ILE A 35 -9.15 6.81 4.57
CA ILE A 35 -9.62 5.69 5.38
C ILE A 35 -9.89 6.22 6.79
N GLU A 36 -11.12 6.07 7.26
CA GLU A 36 -11.51 6.47 8.61
C GLU A 36 -10.91 5.55 9.68
N ASP A 37 -10.87 4.24 9.41
CA ASP A 37 -10.21 3.25 10.27
C ASP A 37 -9.58 2.12 9.44
N VAL A 38 -8.25 2.03 9.43
CA VAL A 38 -7.53 0.97 8.70
C VAL A 38 -7.88 -0.45 9.15
N GLN A 39 -8.49 -0.61 10.32
CA GLN A 39 -8.96 -1.92 10.81
C GLN A 39 -10.17 -2.45 10.04
N THR A 40 -10.88 -1.61 9.27
CA THR A 40 -12.08 -2.00 8.52
C THR A 40 -11.80 -2.36 7.06
N GLU A 41 -10.57 -2.16 6.59
CA GLU A 41 -10.16 -2.54 5.23
C GLU A 41 -10.18 -4.07 5.08
N GLN A 42 -11.11 -4.58 4.26
CA GLN A 42 -11.32 -6.03 4.10
C GLN A 42 -10.12 -6.76 3.50
N ASP A 43 -9.40 -6.11 2.59
CA ASP A 43 -8.28 -6.70 1.85
C ASP A 43 -6.91 -6.45 2.51
N LEU A 44 -6.89 -5.85 3.71
CA LEU A 44 -5.65 -5.51 4.40
C LEU A 44 -5.20 -6.64 5.33
N LEU A 45 -4.20 -7.41 4.89
CA LEU A 45 -3.66 -8.54 5.66
C LEU A 45 -2.75 -8.10 6.81
N VAL A 46 -1.84 -7.18 6.55
CA VAL A 46 -0.84 -6.68 7.51
C VAL A 46 -0.55 -5.21 7.24
N ARG A 47 0.00 -4.53 8.24
CA ARG A 47 0.51 -3.16 8.14
C ARG A 47 2.00 -3.17 8.42
N VAL A 48 2.73 -2.33 7.70
CA VAL A 48 4.19 -2.25 7.83
C VAL A 48 4.60 -0.79 7.94
N ILE A 49 5.24 -0.42 9.05
CA ILE A 49 5.87 0.90 9.21
C ILE A 49 7.21 0.86 8.50
N ILE A 50 7.37 1.72 7.51
CA ILE A 50 8.56 1.74 6.64
C ILE A 50 9.49 2.93 6.92
N GLY A 51 9.07 3.85 7.78
CA GLY A 51 9.84 5.03 8.11
C GLY A 51 9.01 6.10 8.80
N LYS A 52 9.66 7.23 9.08
CA LYS A 52 9.06 8.39 9.72
C LYS A 52 8.96 9.55 8.73
N VAL A 53 7.75 10.07 8.52
CA VAL A 53 7.54 11.30 7.75
C VAL A 53 8.21 12.46 8.45
N VAL A 54 9.03 13.22 7.71
CA VAL A 54 9.77 14.39 8.24
C VAL A 54 9.35 15.71 7.59
N THR A 55 8.53 15.65 6.55
CA THR A 55 7.90 16.81 5.89
C THR A 55 6.42 16.91 6.29
N VAL A 56 5.72 17.91 5.76
CA VAL A 56 4.25 17.97 5.91
C VAL A 56 3.57 16.91 5.03
N VAL A 57 2.39 16.43 5.45
CA VAL A 57 1.68 15.32 4.79
C VAL A 57 1.27 15.70 3.36
N GLU A 58 0.91 16.96 3.14
CA GLU A 58 0.52 17.47 1.83
C GLU A 58 1.65 17.41 0.81
N GLU A 59 2.91 17.50 1.26
CA GLU A 59 4.08 17.30 0.40
C GLU A 59 4.23 15.83 0.02
N ILE A 60 3.98 14.90 0.94
CA ILE A 60 3.96 13.46 0.63
C ILE A 60 2.87 13.18 -0.42
N ASP A 61 1.67 13.71 -0.20
CA ASP A 61 0.56 13.55 -1.15
C ASP A 61 0.92 14.06 -2.54
N ALA A 62 1.51 15.26 -2.61
CA ALA A 62 1.92 15.87 -3.87
C ALA A 62 3.02 15.07 -4.57
N VAL A 63 3.96 14.50 -3.82
CA VAL A 63 5.00 13.62 -4.38
C VAL A 63 4.38 12.37 -4.97
N LEU A 64 3.51 11.69 -4.22
CA LEU A 64 2.88 10.45 -4.67
C LEU A 64 1.95 10.69 -5.87
N ALA A 65 1.16 11.77 -5.85
CA ALA A 65 0.26 12.11 -6.95
C ALA A 65 0.99 12.54 -8.24
N ALA A 66 2.24 12.99 -8.14
CA ALA A 66 3.04 13.39 -9.30
C ALA A 66 3.70 12.19 -10.01
N ILE A 67 3.69 11.00 -9.42
CA ILE A 67 4.28 9.80 -10.03
C ILE A 67 3.43 9.39 -11.23
N PRO A 68 4.01 9.29 -12.43
CA PRO A 68 3.27 8.89 -13.61
C PRO A 68 2.65 7.50 -13.44
N VAL A 69 1.33 7.43 -13.62
CA VAL A 69 0.65 6.17 -13.91
C VAL A 69 0.60 6.06 -15.42
N GLU A 70 1.41 5.17 -15.99
CA GLU A 70 1.48 5.02 -17.44
C GLU A 70 0.16 4.44 -17.96
N SER A 71 -0.72 5.33 -18.40
CA SER A 71 -1.94 4.95 -19.12
C SER A 71 -1.63 4.93 -20.61
N VAL A 72 -1.97 3.80 -21.24
CA VAL A 72 -1.99 3.52 -22.69
C VAL A 72 -0.73 2.80 -23.24
N GLY A 73 -0.80 1.46 -23.24
CA GLY A 73 -0.14 0.65 -24.27
C GLY A 73 1.06 -0.20 -23.85
N LEU A 74 1.61 -0.04 -22.65
CA LEU A 74 2.68 -0.90 -22.16
C LEU A 74 2.07 -2.12 -21.45
N ARG A 75 2.32 -3.28 -22.04
CA ARG A 75 1.89 -4.62 -21.58
C ARG A 75 2.50 -5.02 -20.22
N GLU A 76 3.22 -4.11 -19.57
CA GLU A 76 4.17 -4.39 -18.49
C GLU A 76 3.94 -3.55 -17.23
N PHE A 77 3.14 -2.46 -17.28
CA PHE A 77 2.89 -1.66 -16.07
C PHE A 77 2.07 -2.44 -15.03
N ASN A 78 2.50 -2.38 -13.78
CA ASN A 78 1.79 -2.89 -12.62
C ASN A 78 1.94 -1.96 -11.40
N ASP A 79 1.16 -2.22 -10.37
CA ASP A 79 1.18 -1.52 -9.09
C ASP A 79 2.55 -1.59 -8.39
N GLU A 80 3.29 -2.69 -8.51
CA GLU A 80 4.63 -2.80 -7.93
C GLU A 80 5.64 -1.81 -8.54
N MET A 81 5.56 -1.56 -9.85
CA MET A 81 6.40 -0.56 -10.52
C MET A 81 6.12 0.85 -9.99
N TRP A 82 4.83 1.17 -9.76
CA TRP A 82 4.46 2.44 -9.14
C TRP A 82 4.97 2.55 -7.70
N MET A 83 4.84 1.47 -6.91
CA MET A 83 5.36 1.42 -5.53
C MET A 83 6.87 1.62 -5.49
N GLU A 84 7.63 0.99 -6.40
CA GLU A 84 9.07 1.19 -6.49
C GLU A 84 9.42 2.66 -6.76
N ALA A 85 8.78 3.26 -7.77
CA ALA A 85 8.97 4.68 -8.10
C ALA A 85 8.59 5.61 -6.93
N ALA A 86 7.51 5.29 -6.19
CA ALA A 86 7.06 6.04 -5.04
C ALA A 86 8.09 6.08 -3.91
N ILE A 87 8.64 4.92 -3.56
CA ILE A 87 9.65 4.81 -2.53
C ILE A 87 10.93 5.55 -2.95
N GLU A 88 11.33 5.44 -4.21
CA GLU A 88 12.50 6.15 -4.74
C GLU A 88 12.34 7.67 -4.69
N GLU A 89 11.18 8.20 -5.12
CA GLU A 89 10.92 9.64 -5.11
C GLU A 89 10.79 10.20 -3.69
N LEU A 90 10.14 9.47 -2.77
CA LEU A 90 10.08 9.85 -1.35
C LEU A 90 11.46 9.90 -0.71
N LYS A 91 12.33 8.93 -1.05
CA LYS A 91 13.70 8.88 -0.57
C LYS A 91 14.54 10.02 -1.13
N LYS A 92 14.43 10.29 -2.44
CA LYS A 92 15.15 11.36 -3.14
C LYS A 92 14.81 12.75 -2.61
N LYS A 93 13.57 12.96 -2.19
CA LYS A 93 13.10 14.21 -1.57
C LYS A 93 13.35 14.27 -0.07
N GLU A 94 13.96 13.23 0.50
CA GLU A 94 14.21 13.09 1.94
C GLU A 94 12.94 13.27 2.80
N ALA A 95 11.77 12.98 2.23
CA ALA A 95 10.47 13.27 2.84
C ALA A 95 10.11 12.26 3.95
N VAL A 96 10.72 11.07 3.89
CA VAL A 96 10.58 10.01 4.88
C VAL A 96 11.96 9.51 5.30
N LYS A 97 12.24 9.58 6.60
CA LYS A 97 13.47 9.07 7.21
C LYS A 97 13.35 7.58 7.50
N GLY A 98 14.39 6.82 7.18
CA GLY A 98 14.45 5.38 7.46
C GLY A 98 13.99 4.48 6.31
N LEU A 99 13.59 5.06 5.17
CA LEU A 99 13.21 4.28 3.98
C LEU A 99 14.35 3.36 3.52
N VAL A 100 14.01 2.09 3.40
CA VAL A 100 14.83 1.07 2.72
C VAL A 100 14.34 0.88 1.29
N THR A 101 14.97 0.00 0.51
CA THR A 101 14.55 -0.25 -0.88
C THR A 101 13.19 -0.93 -0.92
N TRP A 102 12.40 -0.69 -1.98
CA TRP A 102 11.12 -1.36 -2.20
C TRP A 102 11.24 -2.88 -2.08
N LYS A 103 12.23 -3.47 -2.75
CA LYS A 103 12.52 -4.90 -2.69
C LYS A 103 12.74 -5.43 -1.26
N ALA A 104 13.45 -4.68 -0.41
CA ALA A 104 13.66 -5.08 0.97
C ALA A 104 12.37 -5.00 1.80
N MET A 105 11.59 -3.92 1.65
CA MET A 105 10.31 -3.77 2.35
C MET A 105 9.31 -4.85 1.94
N LYS A 106 9.18 -5.10 0.63
CA LYS A 106 8.32 -6.14 0.08
C LYS A 106 8.70 -7.51 0.61
N GLY A 107 10.00 -7.84 0.63
CA GLY A 107 10.50 -9.09 1.19
C GLY A 107 10.07 -9.30 2.63
N VAL A 108 10.31 -8.31 3.50
CA VAL A 108 9.92 -8.40 4.91
C VAL A 108 8.40 -8.47 5.08
N ALA A 109 7.63 -7.70 4.30
CA ALA A 109 6.17 -7.73 4.35
C ALA A 109 5.62 -9.12 3.98
N VAL A 110 6.14 -9.73 2.91
CA VAL A 110 5.76 -11.08 2.47
C VAL A 110 6.14 -12.13 3.51
N ASP A 111 7.36 -12.08 4.04
CA ASP A 111 7.82 -13.02 5.06
C ASP A 111 6.95 -12.93 6.33
N TYR A 112 6.54 -11.72 6.69
CA TYR A 112 5.66 -11.47 7.82
C TYR A 112 4.26 -12.03 7.59
N VAL A 113 3.68 -11.84 6.39
CA VAL A 113 2.41 -12.46 6.01
C VAL A 113 2.52 -13.99 6.09
N GLU A 114 3.55 -14.59 5.51
CA GLU A 114 3.75 -16.05 5.55
C GLU A 114 3.97 -16.58 6.97
N MET A 115 4.62 -15.81 7.84
CA MET A 115 4.71 -16.13 9.27
C MET A 115 3.31 -16.12 9.93
N LYS A 116 2.52 -15.06 9.71
CA LYS A 116 1.16 -14.94 10.27
C LYS A 116 0.23 -16.05 9.76
N LYS A 117 0.39 -16.46 8.51
CA LYS A 117 -0.35 -17.58 7.93
C LYS A 117 -0.01 -18.90 8.63
N ARG A 118 1.28 -19.16 8.87
CA ARG A 118 1.76 -20.39 9.54
C ARG A 118 1.26 -20.53 10.98
N ILE A 119 1.03 -19.42 11.68
CA ILE A 119 0.43 -19.43 13.03
C ILE A 119 -1.11 -19.49 13.01
N GLY A 120 -1.73 -19.71 11.84
CA GLY A 120 -3.17 -19.92 11.71
C GLY A 120 -4.01 -18.65 11.71
N ARG A 121 -3.42 -17.46 11.52
CA ARG A 121 -4.17 -16.19 11.66
C ARG A 121 -5.39 -16.06 10.76
N TRP A 122 -5.30 -16.59 9.55
CA TRP A 122 -6.39 -16.58 8.57
C TRP A 122 -7.05 -17.95 8.43
N ASP A 123 -6.87 -18.81 9.44
CA ASP A 123 -7.65 -20.02 9.59
C ASP A 123 -8.97 -19.70 10.32
N THR A 124 -10.00 -20.48 10.01
CA THR A 124 -11.30 -20.47 10.70
C THR A 124 -11.20 -20.72 12.21
N GLU A 125 -10.12 -21.36 12.66
CA GLU A 125 -9.83 -21.68 14.06
C GLU A 125 -9.05 -20.57 14.80
N TRP A 126 -8.79 -19.41 14.18
CA TRP A 126 -8.04 -18.33 14.84
C TRP A 126 -8.83 -17.69 15.99
N GLU A 127 -8.35 -17.91 17.22
CA GLU A 127 -8.90 -17.30 18.45
C GLU A 127 -8.19 -16.01 18.87
N GLY A 128 -7.10 -15.62 18.21
CA GLY A 128 -6.26 -14.49 18.59
C GLY A 128 -6.82 -13.11 18.19
N GLU A 129 -5.98 -12.09 18.27
CA GLU A 129 -6.40 -10.71 17.97
C GLU A 129 -6.92 -10.55 16.53
N LYS A 130 -8.11 -9.97 16.40
CA LYS A 130 -8.79 -9.72 15.12
C LYS A 130 -8.29 -8.47 14.38
N ARG A 131 -7.50 -7.62 15.04
CA ARG A 131 -6.96 -6.39 14.46
C ARG A 131 -5.88 -6.68 13.44
N VAL A 132 -5.83 -5.92 12.36
CA VAL A 132 -4.78 -6.03 11.34
C VAL A 132 -3.41 -5.84 12.01
N PRO A 133 -2.51 -6.84 11.96
CA PRO A 133 -1.24 -6.80 12.66
C PRO A 133 -0.33 -5.74 12.03
N MET A 134 0.54 -5.14 12.84
CA MET A 134 1.42 -4.06 12.41
C MET A 134 2.87 -4.39 12.75
N LEU A 135 3.73 -4.45 11.75
CA LEU A 135 5.17 -4.64 11.90
C LEU A 135 5.89 -3.30 11.76
N ASP A 136 6.75 -2.94 12.71
CA ASP A 136 7.66 -1.82 12.56
C ASP A 136 9.00 -2.29 11.99
N LEU A 137 9.33 -1.91 10.75
CA LEU A 137 10.61 -2.29 10.14
C LEU A 137 11.81 -1.61 10.79
N MET A 138 11.60 -0.50 11.50
CA MET A 138 12.67 0.25 12.14
C MET A 138 13.16 -0.46 13.40
N THR A 139 12.26 -1.12 14.12
CA THR A 139 12.58 -1.89 15.34
C THR A 139 12.64 -3.40 15.09
N GLY A 140 11.99 -3.88 14.02
CA GLY A 140 11.80 -5.31 13.75
C GLY A 140 10.72 -5.95 14.63
N GLU A 141 9.93 -5.14 15.35
CA GLU A 141 8.96 -5.61 16.32
C GLU A 141 7.53 -5.42 15.83
N GLU A 142 6.65 -6.33 16.24
CA GLU A 142 5.22 -6.17 16.05
C GLU A 142 4.67 -5.15 17.05
N VAL A 143 4.01 -4.12 16.55
CA VAL A 143 3.36 -3.09 17.36
C VAL A 143 1.99 -3.60 17.76
N VAL A 144 1.84 -3.92 19.05
CA VAL A 144 0.55 -4.26 19.65
C VAL A 144 -0.14 -2.94 20.03
N GLY A 145 -1.18 -2.57 19.29
CA GLY A 145 -1.85 -1.26 19.40
C GLY A 145 -3.34 -1.31 19.16
#